data_AF-A0A7C6SNQ9-F1
#
_entry.id   AF-A0A7C6SNQ9-F1
#
_cell.length_a   1.000
_cell.length_b   1.000
_cell.length_c   1.000
_cell.angle_alpha   90.00
_cell.angle_beta   90.00
_cell.angle_gamma   90.00
#
_symmetry.space_group_name_H-M   'P 1'
#
loop_
_entity.id
_entity.type
_entity.pdbx_description
1 polymer ?
#
loop_
_entity_poly.entity_id
_entity_poly.type
_entity_poly.pdbx_seq_one_letter_code
_entity_poly.pdbx_strand_id
1 'polypeptide(L)'
;MRRIGVYGGAFDPVHMGDVRVVREAMRQLSLDELLIIPFQASRGSNTTPRRDRLNMLTLAFTDMQDISIVEEEYLGTPDGLTEMLRYVRDSRPHAIFYLIMSTDQLAGWLAQRNGLRVLRSCNVVLFTRAGSMTQDARLKAMALNVRVSILQMKAITASAGVARQLVAQLDDAPDILPQQVAEYIALNGLYNPPYAEKMRSHMSAKRYQHSLGVRDTAVHLARLHGASMQKASVAGMLHDCAKCMPLGQLKAIARRYKADNNQTYQTNALLHGPVGAEIARVTYKITDKDVLNAIRWHTVGRAGMSRLELCVYVADAIEPNRKPYPQLEEIRALAQKDLVAAALQAMLATRDYVLATGQGYCADSVEAIGDLTERVR
;
A
#
# COMPACT_ATOMS: atom_id res chain seq x y z
N MET A 1 -17.01 -31.18 19.39
CA MET A 1 -16.69 -29.95 20.15
C MET A 1 -16.12 -28.96 19.16
N ARG A 2 -16.64 -27.73 19.10
CA ARG A 2 -16.16 -26.73 18.13
C ARG A 2 -14.91 -26.03 18.66
N ARG A 3 -13.84 -25.97 17.89
CA ARG A 3 -12.53 -25.40 18.24
C ARG A 3 -12.41 -24.02 17.60
N ILE A 4 -12.46 -22.99 18.42
CA ILE A 4 -12.52 -21.58 17.99
C ILE A 4 -11.19 -20.90 18.34
N GLY A 5 -10.48 -20.43 17.32
CA GLY A 5 -9.31 -19.58 17.49
C GLY A 5 -9.70 -18.13 17.72
N VAL A 6 -8.93 -17.43 18.55
CA VAL A 6 -9.00 -15.98 18.70
C VAL A 6 -7.59 -15.43 18.53
N TYR A 7 -7.37 -14.59 17.53
CA TYR A 7 -6.09 -13.94 17.26
C TYR A 7 -6.23 -12.43 17.29
N GLY A 8 -5.55 -11.78 18.22
CA GLY A 8 -5.67 -10.35 18.46
C GLY A 8 -4.38 -9.58 18.16
N GLY A 9 -4.51 -8.39 17.60
CA GLY A 9 -3.35 -7.57 17.24
C GLY A 9 -3.70 -6.15 16.86
N ALA A 10 -2.70 -5.27 16.82
CA ALA A 10 -2.90 -3.91 16.32
C ALA A 10 -3.06 -3.87 14.80
N PHE A 11 -2.45 -4.79 14.05
CA PHE A 11 -2.56 -4.90 12.57
C PHE A 11 -2.38 -3.56 11.85
N ASP A 12 -1.25 -2.89 12.11
CA ASP A 12 -0.95 -1.56 11.57
C ASP A 12 0.39 -1.50 10.80
N PRO A 13 0.53 -2.18 9.65
CA PRO A 13 -0.48 -3.01 8.99
C PRO A 13 -0.40 -4.48 9.44
N VAL A 14 -1.38 -5.28 9.01
CA VAL A 14 -1.26 -6.75 9.00
C VAL A 14 -0.12 -7.17 8.05
N HIS A 15 0.64 -8.19 8.43
CA HIS A 15 1.82 -8.63 7.66
C HIS A 15 1.87 -10.17 7.51
N MET A 16 2.79 -10.68 6.68
CA MET A 16 2.97 -12.11 6.40
C MET A 16 3.23 -12.95 7.65
N GLY A 17 3.81 -12.36 8.69
CA GLY A 17 3.89 -12.98 10.02
C GLY A 17 2.53 -13.34 10.61
N ASP A 18 1.54 -12.45 10.52
CA ASP A 18 0.17 -12.68 11.02
C ASP A 18 -0.52 -13.77 10.21
N VAL A 19 -0.42 -13.69 8.88
CA VAL A 19 -0.96 -14.68 7.95
C VAL A 19 -0.42 -16.07 8.27
N ARG A 20 0.88 -16.16 8.61
CA ARG A 20 1.53 -17.41 8.99
C ARG A 20 1.06 -17.94 10.34
N VAL A 21 0.88 -17.07 11.34
CA VAL A 21 0.34 -17.45 12.65
C VAL A 21 -1.04 -18.06 12.48
N VAL A 22 -1.93 -17.37 11.75
CA VAL A 22 -3.30 -17.83 11.50
C VAL A 22 -3.28 -19.18 10.79
N ARG A 23 -2.50 -19.32 9.70
CA ARG A 23 -2.41 -20.57 8.94
C ARG A 23 -1.91 -21.74 9.79
N GLU A 24 -0.85 -21.54 10.59
CA GLU A 24 -0.32 -22.58 11.44
C GLU A 24 -1.27 -22.92 12.60
N ALA A 25 -1.96 -21.93 13.16
CA ALA A 25 -2.95 -22.16 14.21
C ALA A 25 -4.13 -22.99 13.69
N MET A 26 -4.69 -22.63 12.53
CA MET A 26 -5.77 -23.40 11.88
C MET A 26 -5.36 -24.87 11.70
N ARG A 27 -4.14 -25.10 11.18
CA ARG A 27 -3.62 -26.44 10.90
C ARG A 27 -3.31 -27.25 12.16
N GLN A 28 -2.50 -26.72 13.07
CA GLN A 28 -1.96 -27.46 14.22
C GLN A 28 -3.00 -27.66 15.33
N LEU A 29 -3.94 -26.73 15.45
CA LEU A 29 -5.00 -26.80 16.46
C LEU A 29 -6.29 -27.36 15.87
N SER A 30 -6.32 -27.73 14.58
CA SER A 30 -7.51 -28.21 13.86
C SER A 30 -8.74 -27.36 14.17
N LEU A 31 -8.59 -26.04 14.00
CA LEU A 31 -9.66 -25.09 14.32
C LEU A 31 -10.79 -25.22 13.29
N ASP A 32 -12.03 -25.13 13.76
CA ASP A 32 -13.21 -25.04 12.89
C ASP A 32 -13.43 -23.61 12.40
N GLU A 33 -12.99 -22.61 13.17
CA GLU A 33 -13.03 -21.20 12.80
C GLU A 33 -11.98 -20.40 13.59
N LEU A 34 -11.55 -19.25 13.07
CA LEU A 34 -10.69 -18.31 13.79
C LEU A 34 -11.20 -16.88 13.64
N LEU A 35 -11.32 -16.22 14.79
CA LEU A 35 -11.72 -14.82 14.90
C LEU A 35 -10.47 -13.94 14.98
N ILE A 36 -10.34 -13.01 14.04
CA ILE A 36 -9.31 -11.98 14.05
C ILE A 36 -9.87 -10.72 14.69
N ILE A 37 -9.23 -10.25 15.76
CA ILE A 37 -9.72 -9.14 16.57
C ILE A 37 -8.70 -7.99 16.53
N PRO A 38 -8.94 -6.95 15.71
CA PRO A 38 -8.09 -5.77 15.72
C PRO A 38 -8.27 -4.98 17.01
N PHE A 39 -7.20 -4.88 17.80
CA PHE A 39 -7.16 -4.17 19.06
C PHE A 39 -7.43 -2.67 18.88
N GLN A 40 -7.98 -2.09 19.94
CA GLN A 40 -8.21 -0.66 20.03
C GLN A 40 -6.88 0.09 20.07
N ALA A 41 -6.79 1.18 19.31
CA ALA A 41 -5.63 2.05 19.35
C ALA A 41 -5.57 2.79 20.69
N SER A 42 -4.40 2.90 21.31
CA SER A 42 -4.23 3.72 22.50
C SER A 42 -4.60 5.17 22.20
N ARG A 43 -5.28 5.85 23.14
CA ARG A 43 -5.61 7.28 22.99
C ARG A 43 -4.35 8.10 22.70
N GLY A 44 -4.41 8.98 21.70
CA GLY A 44 -3.28 9.82 21.28
C GLY A 44 -2.20 9.11 20.44
N SER A 45 -2.37 7.83 20.12
CA SER A 45 -1.48 7.15 19.18
C SER A 45 -1.75 7.59 17.74
N ASN A 46 -0.69 7.73 16.94
CA ASN A 46 -0.79 8.00 15.49
C ASN A 46 -1.08 6.71 14.70
N THR A 47 -1.97 5.86 15.23
CA THR A 47 -2.34 4.57 14.65
C THR A 47 -3.21 4.79 13.42
N THR A 48 -2.99 4.01 12.37
CA THR A 48 -3.82 4.05 11.16
C THR A 48 -5.31 3.89 11.51
N PRO A 49 -6.22 4.65 10.87
CA PRO A 49 -7.66 4.56 11.13
C PRO A 49 -8.17 3.12 11.12
N ARG A 50 -9.08 2.78 12.05
CA ARG A 50 -9.61 1.42 12.19
C ARG A 50 -10.17 0.87 10.89
N ARG A 51 -10.88 1.69 10.11
CA ARG A 51 -11.42 1.34 8.79
C ARG A 51 -10.34 0.77 7.87
N ASP A 52 -9.19 1.45 7.78
CA ASP A 52 -8.11 1.02 6.89
C ASP A 52 -7.44 -0.26 7.40
N ARG A 53 -7.31 -0.42 8.72
CA ARG A 53 -6.83 -1.69 9.32
C ARG A 53 -7.77 -2.86 9.03
N LEU A 54 -9.10 -2.65 9.11
CA LEU A 54 -10.10 -3.67 8.75
C LEU A 54 -10.00 -4.04 7.28
N ASN A 55 -9.91 -3.05 6.38
CA ASN A 55 -9.75 -3.31 4.95
C ASN A 55 -8.47 -4.12 4.64
N MET A 56 -7.35 -3.76 5.26
CA MET A 56 -6.11 -4.51 5.10
C MET A 56 -6.21 -5.95 5.65
N LEU A 57 -6.93 -6.16 6.76
CA LEU A 57 -7.21 -7.51 7.28
C LEU A 57 -8.06 -8.31 6.29
N THR A 58 -9.12 -7.72 5.74
CA THR A 58 -9.99 -8.40 4.76
C THR A 58 -9.18 -8.84 3.55
N LEU A 59 -8.31 -7.97 3.04
CA LEU A 59 -7.41 -8.29 1.92
C LEU A 59 -6.39 -9.38 2.28
N ALA A 60 -5.81 -9.35 3.48
CA ALA A 60 -4.81 -10.33 3.90
C ALA A 60 -5.36 -11.74 4.10
N PHE A 61 -6.65 -11.87 4.42
CA PHE A 61 -7.30 -13.15 4.74
C PHE A 61 -8.39 -13.56 3.74
N THR A 62 -8.50 -12.86 2.60
CA THR A 62 -9.57 -13.09 1.61
C THR A 62 -9.66 -14.53 1.09
N ASP A 63 -8.54 -15.25 1.04
CA ASP A 63 -8.47 -16.63 0.54
C ASP A 63 -8.71 -17.69 1.63
N MET A 64 -9.11 -17.30 2.85
CA MET A 64 -9.32 -18.21 3.98
C MET A 64 -10.78 -18.18 4.45
N GLN A 65 -11.54 -19.24 4.12
CA GLN A 65 -13.00 -19.29 4.36
C GLN A 65 -13.39 -19.35 5.86
N ASP A 66 -12.56 -19.98 6.70
CA ASP A 66 -12.87 -20.19 8.13
C ASP A 66 -12.35 -19.05 9.02
N ILE A 67 -11.99 -17.91 8.42
CA ILE A 67 -11.48 -16.73 9.12
C ILE A 67 -12.54 -15.64 9.12
N SER A 68 -12.87 -15.12 10.30
CA SER A 68 -13.78 -14.00 10.47
C SER A 68 -13.07 -12.82 11.10
N ILE A 69 -13.25 -11.62 10.53
CA ILE A 69 -12.70 -10.38 11.06
C ILE A 69 -13.77 -9.72 11.91
N VAL A 70 -13.44 -9.42 13.17
CA VAL A 70 -14.35 -8.79 14.12
C VAL A 70 -14.36 -7.28 13.93
N GLU A 71 -15.51 -6.75 13.54
CA GLU A 71 -15.70 -5.32 13.28
C GLU A 71 -15.96 -4.53 14.56
N GLU A 72 -16.64 -5.14 15.54
CA GLU A 72 -17.03 -4.51 16.80
C GLU A 72 -15.80 -4.13 17.63
N GLU A 73 -15.53 -2.83 17.74
CA GLU A 73 -14.33 -2.31 18.38
C GLU A 73 -14.22 -2.72 19.87
N TYR A 74 -15.34 -2.75 20.59
CA TYR A 74 -15.37 -3.13 22.01
C TYR A 74 -14.82 -4.54 22.26
N LEU A 75 -14.98 -5.46 21.31
CA LEU A 75 -14.46 -6.82 21.40
C LEU A 75 -12.92 -6.90 21.33
N GLY A 76 -12.27 -5.82 20.90
CA GLY A 76 -10.81 -5.63 20.95
C GLY A 76 -10.25 -5.28 22.33
N THR A 77 -11.06 -5.29 23.38
CA THR A 77 -10.66 -5.03 24.77
C THR A 77 -10.71 -6.30 25.63
N PRO A 78 -9.97 -6.38 26.76
CA PRO A 78 -10.10 -7.52 27.68
C PRO A 78 -11.53 -7.76 28.17
N ASP A 79 -12.30 -6.70 28.39
CA ASP A 79 -13.69 -6.79 28.86
C ASP A 79 -14.62 -7.31 27.76
N GLY A 80 -14.54 -6.73 26.56
CA GLY A 80 -15.31 -7.19 25.42
C GLY A 80 -14.97 -8.63 25.02
N LEU A 81 -13.69 -9.03 25.09
CA LEU A 81 -13.30 -10.41 24.84
C LEU A 81 -13.86 -11.36 25.92
N THR A 82 -13.87 -10.95 27.19
CA THR A 82 -14.50 -11.73 28.26
C THR A 82 -15.99 -11.95 27.99
N GLU A 83 -16.69 -10.89 27.57
CA GLU A 83 -18.12 -10.96 27.24
C GLU A 83 -18.40 -11.84 26.02
N MET A 84 -17.62 -11.70 24.96
CA MET A 84 -17.71 -12.54 23.77
C MET A 84 -17.52 -14.02 24.10
N LEU A 85 -16.47 -14.35 24.86
CA LEU A 85 -16.21 -15.74 25.27
C LEU A 85 -17.36 -16.31 26.11
N ARG A 86 -17.98 -15.50 26.98
CA ARG A 86 -19.15 -15.89 27.76
C ARG A 86 -20.35 -16.14 26.84
N TYR A 87 -20.69 -15.19 25.98
CA TYR A 87 -21.82 -15.29 25.05
C TYR A 87 -21.73 -16.50 24.12
N VAL A 88 -20.54 -16.77 23.56
CA VAL A 88 -20.33 -17.92 22.69
C VAL A 88 -20.38 -19.22 23.50
N ARG A 89 -19.93 -19.26 24.76
CA ARG A 89 -20.06 -20.44 25.61
C ARG A 89 -21.51 -20.71 26.01
N ASP A 90 -22.30 -19.67 26.25
CA ASP A 90 -23.73 -19.77 26.58
C ASP A 90 -24.52 -20.37 25.39
N SER A 91 -24.19 -19.98 24.15
CA SER A 91 -24.82 -20.52 22.93
C SER A 91 -24.20 -21.83 22.42
N ARG A 92 -22.93 -22.10 22.74
CA ARG A 92 -22.18 -23.30 22.34
C ARG A 92 -21.42 -23.88 23.55
N PRO A 93 -22.09 -24.63 24.45
CA PRO A 93 -21.53 -25.06 25.74
C PRO A 93 -20.25 -25.91 25.63
N HIS A 94 -20.06 -26.59 24.51
CA HIS A 94 -18.92 -27.45 24.23
C HIS A 94 -17.83 -26.81 23.37
N ALA A 95 -17.87 -25.48 23.17
CA ALA A 95 -16.84 -24.76 22.43
C ALA A 95 -15.53 -24.69 23.23
N ILE A 96 -14.42 -24.93 22.54
CA ILE A 96 -13.07 -24.82 23.08
C ILE A 96 -12.40 -23.61 22.44
N PHE A 97 -12.00 -22.64 23.27
CA PHE A 97 -11.30 -21.45 22.79
C PHE A 97 -9.79 -21.61 22.85
N TYR A 98 -9.13 -21.15 21.79
CA TYR A 98 -7.69 -21.02 21.67
C TYR A 98 -7.34 -19.55 21.51
N LEU A 99 -6.76 -18.93 22.53
CA LEU A 99 -6.29 -17.55 22.44
C LEU A 99 -4.84 -17.56 21.94
N ILE A 100 -4.64 -17.11 20.72
CA ILE A 100 -3.35 -17.11 20.03
C ILE A 100 -2.71 -15.74 20.22
N MET A 101 -1.47 -15.72 20.72
CA MET A 101 -0.77 -14.45 20.98
C MET A 101 0.75 -14.63 21.01
N SER A 102 1.48 -13.53 20.88
CA SER A 102 2.94 -13.59 20.99
C SER A 102 3.38 -13.71 22.45
N THR A 103 4.59 -14.24 22.66
CA THR A 103 5.23 -14.23 23.98
C THR A 103 5.34 -12.82 24.57
N ASP A 104 5.52 -11.81 23.73
CA ASP A 104 5.73 -10.42 24.16
C ASP A 104 4.42 -9.78 24.64
N GLN A 105 3.28 -10.16 24.06
CA GLN A 105 1.96 -9.71 24.49
C GLN A 105 1.57 -10.29 25.85
N LEU A 106 1.99 -11.52 26.16
CA LEU A 106 1.56 -12.26 27.35
C LEU A 106 1.78 -11.49 28.65
N ALA A 107 2.94 -10.83 28.81
CA ALA A 107 3.28 -10.09 30.03
C ALA A 107 2.26 -8.98 30.34
N GLY A 108 1.83 -8.23 29.32
CA GLY A 108 0.82 -7.19 29.47
C GLY A 108 -0.55 -7.75 29.88
N TRP A 109 -0.93 -8.90 29.36
CA TRP A 109 -2.19 -9.56 29.71
C TRP A 109 -2.17 -10.15 31.13
N LEU A 110 -1.05 -10.73 31.56
CA LEU A 110 -0.89 -11.27 32.92
C LEU A 110 -0.94 -10.16 33.98
N ALA A 111 -0.46 -8.95 33.65
CA ALA A 111 -0.47 -7.80 34.57
C ALA A 111 -1.87 -7.20 34.78
N GLN A 112 -2.82 -7.46 33.88
CA GLN A 112 -4.17 -6.91 33.94
C GLN A 112 -5.15 -7.90 34.57
N ARG A 113 -5.94 -7.48 35.56
CA ARG A 113 -6.94 -8.34 36.23
C ARG A 113 -7.91 -9.00 35.23
N ASN A 114 -8.44 -8.22 34.28
CA ASN A 114 -9.38 -8.73 33.28
C ASN A 114 -8.66 -9.52 32.19
N GLY A 115 -7.42 -9.15 31.84
CA GLY A 115 -6.56 -9.95 30.96
C GLY A 115 -6.33 -11.37 31.51
N LEU A 116 -5.96 -11.49 32.79
CA LEU A 116 -5.78 -12.79 33.45
C LEU A 116 -7.06 -13.63 33.47
N ARG A 117 -8.23 -13.01 33.60
CA ARG A 117 -9.53 -13.71 33.52
C ARG A 117 -9.78 -14.31 32.13
N VAL A 118 -9.47 -13.57 31.07
CA VAL A 118 -9.51 -14.09 29.69
C VAL A 118 -8.55 -15.26 29.53
N LEU A 119 -7.29 -15.10 29.94
CA LEU A 119 -6.25 -16.13 29.80
C LEU A 119 -6.66 -17.45 30.45
N ARG A 120 -7.25 -17.41 31.66
CA ARG A 120 -7.76 -18.60 32.38
C ARG A 120 -8.97 -19.25 31.71
N SER A 121 -9.72 -18.50 30.91
CA SER A 121 -10.94 -18.98 30.24
C SER A 121 -10.67 -19.68 28.90
N CYS A 122 -9.44 -19.65 28.41
CA CYS A 122 -9.02 -20.18 27.11
C CYS A 122 -7.91 -21.23 27.26
N ASN A 123 -7.56 -21.89 26.15
CA ASN A 123 -6.25 -22.50 25.97
C ASN A 123 -5.36 -21.44 25.31
N VAL A 124 -4.33 -20.96 26.00
CA VAL A 124 -3.43 -19.95 25.45
C VAL A 124 -2.40 -20.64 24.57
N VAL A 125 -2.23 -20.14 23.34
CA VAL A 125 -1.31 -20.66 22.35
C VAL A 125 -0.30 -19.57 22.00
N LEU A 126 0.94 -19.78 22.41
CA LEU A 126 2.02 -18.81 22.25
C LEU A 126 2.79 -19.07 20.96
N PHE A 127 3.08 -18.03 20.19
CA PHE A 127 4.09 -18.05 19.14
C PHE A 127 5.25 -17.11 19.48
N THR A 128 6.41 -17.38 18.87
CA THR A 128 7.63 -16.64 19.12
C THR A 128 7.98 -15.66 18.01
N ARG A 129 8.52 -14.52 18.43
CA ARG A 129 9.28 -13.63 17.56
C ARG A 129 10.77 -13.94 17.74
N ALA A 130 11.58 -13.60 16.73
CA ALA A 130 13.02 -13.83 16.80
C ALA A 130 13.61 -13.09 18.02
N GLY A 131 14.33 -13.81 18.90
CA GLY A 131 14.93 -13.26 20.11
C GLY A 131 14.11 -13.36 21.40
N SER A 132 12.85 -13.83 21.36
CA SER A 132 12.01 -13.96 22.55
C SER A 132 12.23 -15.29 23.30
N MET A 133 12.30 -15.24 24.64
CA MET A 133 12.46 -16.42 25.51
C MET A 133 11.11 -17.08 25.84
N THR A 134 10.88 -18.29 25.33
CA THR A 134 9.61 -19.04 25.53
C THR A 134 9.44 -19.63 26.93
N GLN A 135 10.54 -20.06 27.55
CA GLN A 135 10.48 -20.83 28.78
C GLN A 135 10.02 -19.98 29.97
N ASP A 136 10.57 -18.78 30.13
CA ASP A 136 10.20 -17.85 31.20
C ASP A 136 8.73 -17.41 31.10
N ALA A 137 8.28 -17.05 29.88
CA ALA A 137 6.88 -16.71 29.61
C ALA A 137 5.91 -17.84 30.00
N ARG A 138 6.26 -19.09 29.67
CA ARG A 138 5.47 -20.28 30.00
C ARG A 138 5.42 -20.51 31.52
N LEU A 139 6.54 -20.42 32.21
CA LEU A 139 6.62 -20.60 33.67
C LEU A 139 5.77 -19.56 34.41
N LYS A 140 5.87 -18.28 34.01
CA LYS A 140 5.05 -17.18 34.57
C LYS A 140 3.55 -17.41 34.39
N ALA A 141 3.12 -17.86 33.21
CA ALA A 141 1.72 -18.19 32.96
C ALA A 141 1.23 -19.38 33.80
N MET A 142 2.03 -20.45 33.89
CA MET A 142 1.70 -21.64 34.68
C MET A 142 1.58 -21.32 36.18
N ALA A 143 2.47 -20.49 36.72
CA ALA A 143 2.41 -20.02 38.10
C ALA A 143 1.09 -19.28 38.42
N LEU A 144 0.42 -18.74 37.40
CA LEU A 144 -0.87 -18.05 37.52
C LEU A 144 -2.07 -18.90 37.08
N ASN A 145 -1.90 -20.23 36.97
CA ASN A 145 -2.92 -21.20 36.56
C ASN A 145 -3.47 -20.94 35.14
N VAL A 146 -2.64 -20.42 34.23
CA VAL A 146 -2.99 -20.26 32.82
C VAL A 146 -2.50 -21.48 32.02
N ARG A 147 -3.40 -22.10 31.26
CA ARG A 147 -3.06 -23.20 30.35
C ARG A 147 -2.38 -22.64 29.10
N VAL A 148 -1.12 -22.99 28.91
CA VAL A 148 -0.28 -22.51 27.80
C VAL A 148 0.31 -23.67 26.99
N SER A 149 0.26 -23.51 25.67
CA SER A 149 0.93 -24.35 24.67
C SER A 149 1.72 -23.48 23.69
N ILE A 150 2.61 -24.07 22.90
CA ILE A 150 3.44 -23.36 21.93
C ILE A 150 3.06 -23.78 20.52
N LEU A 151 2.80 -22.81 19.65
CA LEU A 151 2.59 -23.02 18.22
C LEU A 151 3.94 -23.31 17.55
N GLN A 152 4.07 -24.47 16.91
CA GLN A 152 5.35 -24.90 16.33
C GLN A 152 5.57 -24.23 14.97
N MET A 153 6.35 -23.16 14.92
CA MET A 153 6.66 -22.43 13.69
C MET A 153 8.04 -21.80 13.76
N LYS A 154 8.68 -21.54 12.60
CA LYS A 154 9.90 -20.73 12.59
C LYS A 154 9.56 -19.33 13.11
N ALA A 155 10.46 -18.76 13.92
CA ALA A 155 10.27 -17.45 14.51
C ALA A 155 9.90 -16.39 13.46
N ILE A 156 8.97 -15.51 13.82
CA ILE A 156 8.53 -14.42 12.94
C ILE A 156 9.55 -13.29 12.97
N THR A 157 10.06 -12.94 11.79
CA THR A 157 10.96 -11.80 11.58
C THR A 157 10.20 -10.57 11.09
N ALA A 158 9.11 -10.76 10.34
CA ALA A 158 8.23 -9.70 9.87
C ALA A 158 7.64 -8.87 11.04
N SER A 159 7.61 -7.55 10.89
CA SER A 159 6.95 -6.66 11.85
C SER A 159 6.28 -5.49 11.13
N ALA A 160 5.19 -5.01 11.72
CA ALA A 160 4.49 -3.83 11.24
C ALA A 160 5.40 -2.59 11.22
N GLY A 161 6.28 -2.45 12.21
CA GLY A 161 7.25 -1.34 12.27
C GLY A 161 8.20 -1.33 11.07
N VAL A 162 8.77 -2.50 10.73
CA VAL A 162 9.64 -2.65 9.55
C VAL A 162 8.86 -2.43 8.26
N ALA A 163 7.63 -2.95 8.16
CA ALA A 163 6.78 -2.70 7.00
C ALA A 163 6.55 -1.20 6.76
N ARG A 164 6.20 -0.44 7.81
CA ARG A 164 6.03 1.01 7.71
C ARG A 164 7.31 1.74 7.32
N GLN A 165 8.47 1.28 7.82
CA GLN A 165 9.77 1.85 7.46
C GLN A 165 10.09 1.65 5.97
N LEU A 166 9.86 0.44 5.44
CA LEU A 166 10.07 0.13 4.04
C LEU A 166 9.10 0.91 3.12
N VAL A 167 7.82 0.95 3.49
CA VAL A 167 6.82 1.74 2.73
C VAL A 167 7.16 3.23 2.71
N ALA A 168 7.65 3.78 3.82
CA ALA A 168 8.12 5.18 3.88
C ALA A 168 9.37 5.43 3.00
N GLN A 169 10.09 4.38 2.60
CA GLN A 169 11.18 4.40 1.62
C GLN A 169 10.69 4.08 0.20
N LEU A 170 9.38 4.03 -0.01
CA LEU A 170 8.72 3.69 -1.28
C LEU A 170 9.02 2.26 -1.75
N ASP A 171 9.19 1.33 -0.82
CA ASP A 171 9.33 -0.10 -1.09
C ASP A 171 7.99 -0.83 -0.84
N ASP A 172 7.66 -1.83 -1.67
CA ASP A 172 6.42 -2.60 -1.54
C ASP A 172 6.48 -3.67 -0.43
N ALA A 173 7.66 -3.89 0.14
CA ALA A 173 7.98 -4.84 1.20
C ALA A 173 7.46 -6.26 0.91
N PRO A 174 7.79 -6.88 -0.25
CA PRO A 174 7.17 -8.13 -0.72
C PRO A 174 7.37 -9.33 0.21
N ASP A 175 8.45 -9.34 1.00
CA ASP A 175 8.73 -10.42 1.98
C ASP A 175 7.98 -10.23 3.32
N ILE A 176 7.39 -9.05 3.53
CA ILE A 176 6.77 -8.66 4.80
C ILE A 176 5.26 -8.46 4.62
N LEU A 177 4.81 -7.88 3.51
CA LEU A 177 3.41 -7.55 3.28
C LEU A 177 2.78 -8.51 2.26
N PRO A 178 1.52 -8.94 2.48
CA PRO A 178 0.71 -9.48 1.39
C PRO A 178 0.61 -8.44 0.25
N GLN A 179 0.68 -8.88 -1.01
CA GLN A 179 0.69 -7.98 -2.17
C GLN A 179 -0.54 -7.07 -2.21
N GLN A 180 -1.72 -7.61 -1.90
CA GLN A 180 -2.98 -6.86 -1.87
C GLN A 180 -2.99 -5.78 -0.77
N VAL A 181 -2.30 -6.03 0.34
CA VAL A 181 -2.14 -5.04 1.42
C VAL A 181 -1.18 -3.93 0.99
N ALA A 182 -0.06 -4.27 0.34
CA ALA A 182 0.86 -3.28 -0.23
C ALA A 182 0.19 -2.40 -1.31
N GLU A 183 -0.66 -3.00 -2.15
CA GLU A 183 -1.49 -2.29 -3.14
C GLU A 183 -2.46 -1.33 -2.44
N TYR A 184 -3.18 -1.79 -1.41
CA TYR A 184 -4.09 -0.93 -0.63
C TYR A 184 -3.36 0.26 0.02
N ILE A 185 -2.19 0.02 0.59
CA ILE A 185 -1.33 1.05 1.18
C ILE A 185 -0.96 2.10 0.13
N ALA A 186 -0.56 1.67 -1.07
CA ALA A 186 -0.22 2.56 -2.17
C ALA A 186 -1.42 3.42 -2.60
N LEU A 187 -2.59 2.80 -2.82
CA LEU A 187 -3.81 3.48 -3.24
C LEU A 187 -4.33 4.48 -2.21
N ASN A 188 -4.10 4.25 -0.92
CA ASN A 188 -4.56 5.13 0.16
C ASN A 188 -3.46 6.08 0.67
N GLY A 189 -2.23 5.99 0.15
CA GLY A 189 -1.11 6.82 0.58
C GLY A 189 -0.73 6.62 2.05
N LEU A 190 -0.96 5.42 2.60
CA LEU A 190 -0.69 5.12 4.00
C LEU A 190 0.82 5.08 4.26
N TYR A 191 1.21 5.46 5.49
CA TYR A 191 2.60 5.48 5.97
C TYR A 191 3.56 6.42 5.22
N ASN A 192 3.05 7.21 4.29
CA ASN A 192 3.76 8.28 3.59
C ASN A 192 3.20 9.66 4.02
N PRO A 193 3.91 10.77 3.77
CA PRO A 193 3.34 12.10 3.95
C PRO A 193 2.03 12.26 3.15
N PRO A 194 1.06 13.08 3.62
CA PRO A 194 -0.27 13.18 3.02
C PRO A 194 -0.24 13.99 1.70
N TYR A 195 0.38 13.44 0.67
CA TYR A 195 0.60 14.11 -0.63
C TYR A 195 -0.73 14.49 -1.31
N ALA A 196 -1.73 13.61 -1.24
CA ALA A 196 -3.05 13.87 -1.82
C ALA A 196 -3.72 15.10 -1.18
N GLU A 197 -3.73 15.18 0.16
CA GLU A 197 -4.27 16.33 0.89
C GLU A 197 -3.52 17.62 0.53
N LYS A 198 -2.18 17.58 0.54
CA LYS A 198 -1.33 18.73 0.17
C LYS A 198 -1.55 19.18 -1.28
N MET A 199 -1.80 18.25 -2.19
CA MET A 199 -2.06 18.55 -3.60
C MET A 199 -3.41 19.23 -3.80
N ARG A 200 -4.44 18.81 -3.05
CA ARG A 200 -5.81 19.31 -3.18
C ARG A 200 -5.93 20.84 -3.08
N SER A 201 -5.10 21.49 -2.27
CA SER A 201 -5.11 22.95 -2.10
C SER A 201 -4.40 23.73 -3.22
N HIS A 202 -3.66 23.05 -4.11
CA HIS A 202 -2.83 23.68 -5.14
C HIS A 202 -3.34 23.43 -6.57
N MET A 203 -4.53 22.84 -6.74
CA MET A 203 -5.08 22.50 -8.05
C MET A 203 -6.61 22.56 -8.09
N SER A 204 -7.17 22.57 -9.30
CA SER A 204 -8.63 22.50 -9.47
C SER A 204 -9.19 21.12 -9.10
N ALA A 205 -10.47 21.06 -8.72
CA ALA A 205 -11.14 19.79 -8.39
C ALA A 205 -11.04 18.75 -9.52
N LYS A 206 -11.16 19.20 -10.78
CA LYS A 206 -11.01 18.34 -11.97
C LYS A 206 -9.59 17.77 -12.08
N ARG A 207 -8.57 18.60 -11.84
CA ARG A 207 -7.17 18.16 -11.89
C ARG A 207 -6.86 17.20 -10.74
N TYR A 208 -7.45 17.42 -9.57
CA TYR A 208 -7.30 16.53 -8.43
C TYR A 208 -7.88 15.14 -8.69
N GLN A 209 -9.09 15.07 -9.26
CA GLN A 209 -9.69 13.79 -9.68
C GLN A 209 -8.83 13.08 -10.73
N HIS A 210 -8.29 13.84 -11.68
CA HIS A 210 -7.35 13.29 -12.66
C HIS A 210 -6.08 12.73 -12.00
N SER A 211 -5.43 13.44 -11.08
CA SER A 211 -4.24 12.92 -10.38
C SER A 211 -4.53 11.68 -9.53
N LEU A 212 -5.73 11.57 -8.93
CA LEU A 212 -6.17 10.34 -8.26
C LEU A 212 -6.35 9.18 -9.27
N GLY A 213 -6.98 9.44 -10.41
CA GLY A 213 -7.13 8.45 -11.48
C GLY A 213 -5.78 7.96 -12.03
N VAL A 214 -4.82 8.87 -12.24
CA VAL A 214 -3.46 8.53 -12.66
C VAL A 214 -2.73 7.73 -11.60
N ARG A 215 -2.82 8.12 -10.32
CA ARG A 215 -2.26 7.35 -9.20
C ARG A 215 -2.78 5.91 -9.20
N ASP A 216 -4.10 5.73 -9.23
CA ASP A 216 -4.71 4.40 -9.10
C ASP A 216 -4.37 3.52 -10.31
N THR A 217 -4.41 4.10 -11.52
CA THR A 217 -4.03 3.41 -12.75
C THR A 217 -2.54 3.05 -12.74
N ALA A 218 -1.66 3.96 -12.31
CA ALA A 218 -0.22 3.70 -12.23
C ALA A 218 0.11 2.62 -11.21
N VAL A 219 -0.57 2.58 -10.06
CA VAL A 219 -0.42 1.51 -9.06
C VAL A 219 -0.83 0.15 -9.65
N HIS A 220 -1.98 0.08 -10.34
CA HIS A 220 -2.42 -1.16 -11.00
C HIS A 220 -1.41 -1.63 -12.06
N LEU A 221 -0.94 -0.71 -12.91
CA LEU A 221 0.08 -1.03 -13.93
C LEU A 221 1.40 -1.47 -13.29
N ALA A 222 1.83 -0.82 -12.21
CA ALA A 222 3.06 -1.18 -11.51
C ALA A 222 2.98 -2.59 -10.92
N ARG A 223 1.85 -2.92 -10.28
CA ARG A 223 1.59 -4.28 -9.80
C ARG A 223 1.64 -5.31 -10.94
N LEU A 224 0.96 -5.02 -12.05
CA LEU A 224 0.83 -5.93 -13.19
C LEU A 224 2.17 -6.17 -13.90
N HIS A 225 2.99 -5.12 -14.03
CA HIS A 225 4.22 -5.14 -14.84
C HIS A 225 5.51 -5.20 -14.01
N GLY A 226 5.41 -5.43 -12.70
CA GLY A 226 6.58 -5.61 -11.82
C GLY A 226 7.40 -4.32 -11.62
N ALA A 227 6.72 -3.19 -11.43
CA ALA A 227 7.29 -1.95 -10.89
C ALA A 227 6.81 -1.71 -9.45
N SER A 228 7.45 -0.80 -8.73
CA SER A 228 7.04 -0.48 -7.35
C SER A 228 5.71 0.25 -7.31
N MET A 229 4.72 -0.31 -6.60
CA MET A 229 3.41 0.30 -6.37
C MET A 229 3.53 1.56 -5.51
N GLN A 230 4.36 1.56 -4.47
CA GLN A 230 4.56 2.75 -3.64
C GLN A 230 5.15 3.92 -4.45
N LYS A 231 6.16 3.66 -5.28
CA LYS A 231 6.73 4.68 -6.16
C LYS A 231 5.70 5.16 -7.20
N ALA A 232 4.95 4.25 -7.80
CA ALA A 232 3.91 4.58 -8.78
C ALA A 232 2.79 5.45 -8.17
N SER A 233 2.39 5.16 -6.93
CA SER A 233 1.42 5.99 -6.20
C SER A 233 1.91 7.42 -6.02
N VAL A 234 3.15 7.59 -5.51
CA VAL A 234 3.71 8.94 -5.29
C VAL A 234 3.92 9.68 -6.60
N ALA A 235 4.50 9.02 -7.61
CA ALA A 235 4.74 9.63 -8.91
C ALA A 235 3.42 10.02 -9.60
N GLY A 236 2.44 9.11 -9.63
CA GLY A 236 1.13 9.36 -10.22
C GLY A 236 0.33 10.44 -9.48
N MET A 237 0.41 10.50 -8.15
CA MET A 237 -0.24 11.58 -7.39
C MET A 237 0.42 12.94 -7.64
N LEU A 238 1.74 12.98 -7.84
CA LEU A 238 2.50 14.23 -7.97
C LEU A 238 2.80 14.68 -9.40
N HIS A 239 2.50 13.87 -10.43
CA HIS A 239 2.91 14.11 -11.82
C HIS A 239 2.54 15.52 -12.31
N ASP A 240 1.34 15.98 -11.97
CA ASP A 240 0.76 17.24 -12.41
C ASP A 240 0.85 18.38 -11.37
N CYS A 241 1.73 18.26 -10.36
CA CYS A 241 1.84 19.24 -9.26
C CYS A 241 2.15 20.68 -9.71
N ALA A 242 2.77 20.85 -10.89
CA ALA A 242 3.05 22.16 -11.46
C ALA A 242 2.02 22.62 -12.49
N LYS A 243 1.04 21.78 -12.86
CA LYS A 243 0.20 21.99 -14.05
C LYS A 243 -0.65 23.26 -13.98
N CYS A 244 -1.18 23.55 -12.80
CA CYS A 244 -2.03 24.72 -12.54
C CYS A 244 -1.23 26.02 -12.35
N MET A 245 0.10 25.99 -12.39
CA MET A 245 0.92 27.19 -12.24
C MET A 245 0.91 28.05 -13.52
N PRO A 246 0.86 29.39 -13.39
CA PRO A 246 1.04 30.30 -14.52
C PRO A 246 2.37 30.06 -15.24
N LEU A 247 2.39 30.19 -16.57
CA LEU A 247 3.58 29.94 -17.39
C LEU A 247 4.80 30.78 -16.96
N GLY A 248 4.59 32.03 -16.55
CA GLY A 248 5.68 32.88 -16.04
C GLY A 248 6.36 32.30 -14.79
N GLN A 249 5.60 31.70 -13.89
CA GLN A 249 6.13 31.03 -12.70
C GLN A 249 6.89 29.76 -13.08
N LEU A 250 6.32 28.95 -13.99
CA LEU A 250 7.02 27.76 -14.51
C LEU A 250 8.37 28.12 -15.12
N LYS A 251 8.42 29.17 -15.97
CA LYS A 251 9.68 29.66 -16.58
C LYS A 251 10.67 30.14 -15.52
N ALA A 252 10.21 30.82 -14.47
CA ALA A 252 11.09 31.27 -13.38
C ALA A 252 11.70 30.09 -12.60
N ILE A 253 10.88 29.08 -12.27
CA ILE A 253 11.35 27.87 -11.57
C ILE A 253 12.30 27.06 -12.46
N ALA A 254 11.95 26.88 -13.73
CA ALA A 254 12.78 26.17 -14.70
C ALA A 254 14.18 26.80 -14.83
N ARG A 255 14.26 28.13 -14.92
CA ARG A 255 15.54 28.86 -14.91
C ARG A 255 16.31 28.69 -13.60
N ARG A 256 15.63 28.82 -12.47
CA ARG A 256 16.25 28.73 -11.13
C ARG A 256 16.92 27.37 -10.89
N TYR A 257 16.25 26.29 -11.28
CA TYR A 257 16.74 24.93 -11.03
C TYR A 257 17.40 24.29 -12.24
N LYS A 258 17.57 25.04 -13.36
CA LYS A 258 18.08 24.52 -14.63
C LYS A 258 17.31 23.27 -15.08
N ALA A 259 15.98 23.31 -14.94
CA ALA A 259 15.10 22.19 -15.27
C ALA A 259 14.74 22.12 -16.77
N ASP A 260 15.19 23.09 -17.56
CA ASP A 260 15.08 23.12 -19.02
C ASP A 260 16.50 23.14 -19.60
N ASN A 261 16.99 21.98 -20.04
CA ASN A 261 18.34 21.83 -20.57
C ASN A 261 18.47 22.36 -22.01
N ASN A 262 17.35 22.52 -22.75
CA ASN A 262 17.37 22.71 -24.21
C ASN A 262 16.58 23.93 -24.72
N GLN A 263 16.06 24.81 -23.85
CA GLN A 263 15.22 25.97 -24.21
C GLN A 263 14.00 25.63 -25.09
N THR A 264 13.68 24.35 -25.25
CA THR A 264 12.66 23.84 -26.18
C THR A 264 11.27 23.87 -25.55
N TYR A 265 11.20 23.90 -24.22
CA TYR A 265 9.94 23.88 -23.48
C TYR A 265 9.40 25.30 -23.28
N GLN A 266 8.65 25.78 -24.27
CA GLN A 266 8.08 27.14 -24.23
C GLN A 266 6.64 27.22 -23.72
N THR A 267 5.97 26.07 -23.56
CA THR A 267 4.56 25.98 -23.18
C THR A 267 4.39 25.38 -21.78
N ASN A 268 3.25 25.65 -21.16
CA ASN A 268 2.90 25.02 -19.88
C ASN A 268 2.86 23.48 -20.01
N ALA A 269 2.33 22.96 -21.12
CA ALA A 269 2.25 21.52 -21.40
C ALA A 269 3.63 20.84 -21.41
N LEU A 270 4.67 21.52 -21.87
CA LEU A 270 6.00 20.95 -21.89
C LEU A 270 6.78 21.20 -20.58
N LEU A 271 6.61 22.37 -19.94
CA LEU A 271 7.39 22.74 -18.76
C LEU A 271 6.93 22.10 -17.45
N HIS A 272 5.65 21.76 -17.30
CA HIS A 272 5.13 21.35 -16.00
C HIS A 272 5.69 20.00 -15.51
N GLY A 273 6.08 19.08 -16.39
CA GLY A 273 6.77 17.84 -16.00
C GLY A 273 8.13 18.14 -15.35
N PRO A 274 9.08 18.77 -16.08
CA PRO A 274 10.39 19.09 -15.52
C PRO A 274 10.36 20.02 -14.30
N VAL A 275 9.48 21.00 -14.28
CA VAL A 275 9.27 21.87 -13.11
C VAL A 275 8.59 21.12 -11.96
N GLY A 276 7.65 20.24 -12.28
CA GLY A 276 6.95 19.39 -11.32
C GLY A 276 7.91 18.48 -10.56
N ALA A 277 8.90 17.91 -11.24
CA ALA A 277 9.95 17.14 -10.58
C ALA A 277 10.76 17.98 -9.57
N GLU A 278 11.06 19.25 -9.87
CA GLU A 278 11.74 20.13 -8.91
C GLU A 278 10.85 20.51 -7.72
N ILE A 279 9.55 20.71 -7.95
CA ILE A 279 8.58 20.95 -6.89
C ILE A 279 8.42 19.71 -6.01
N ALA A 280 8.31 18.52 -6.60
CA ALA A 280 8.31 17.24 -5.89
C ALA A 280 9.53 17.11 -4.97
N ARG A 281 10.71 17.44 -5.48
CA ARG A 281 11.96 17.40 -4.71
C ARG A 281 12.00 18.41 -3.57
N VAL A 282 11.64 19.67 -3.83
CA VAL A 282 11.83 20.78 -2.87
C VAL A 282 10.69 20.86 -1.85
N THR A 283 9.44 20.77 -2.31
CA THR A 283 8.24 20.96 -1.50
C THR A 283 7.79 19.66 -0.84
N TYR A 284 7.74 18.58 -1.63
CA TYR A 284 7.25 17.27 -1.18
C TYR A 284 8.37 16.36 -0.64
N LYS A 285 9.63 16.83 -0.68
CA LYS A 285 10.83 16.16 -0.17
C LYS A 285 11.09 14.79 -0.79
N ILE A 286 10.68 14.61 -2.05
CA ILE A 286 10.97 13.39 -2.80
C ILE A 286 12.46 13.36 -3.16
N THR A 287 13.15 12.28 -2.79
CA THR A 287 14.58 12.07 -3.06
C THR A 287 14.84 10.91 -4.02
N ASP A 288 13.86 10.02 -4.22
CA ASP A 288 13.96 8.90 -5.14
C ASP A 288 14.04 9.38 -6.59
N LYS A 289 15.15 9.06 -7.27
CA LYS A 289 15.40 9.53 -8.64
C LYS A 289 14.45 8.95 -9.66
N ASP A 290 13.98 7.72 -9.47
CA ASP A 290 13.06 7.05 -10.39
C ASP A 290 11.68 7.74 -10.33
N VAL A 291 11.20 8.08 -9.12
CA VAL A 291 9.98 8.88 -8.93
C VAL A 291 10.11 10.26 -9.56
N LEU A 292 11.23 10.95 -9.33
CA LEU A 292 11.46 12.28 -9.91
C LEU A 292 11.54 12.22 -11.44
N ASN A 293 12.13 11.17 -12.01
CA ASN A 293 12.18 10.97 -13.46
C ASN A 293 10.79 10.67 -14.03
N ALA A 294 10.00 9.82 -13.37
CA ALA A 294 8.62 9.56 -13.75
C ALA A 294 7.78 10.86 -13.81
N ILE A 295 7.93 11.75 -12.83
CA ILE A 295 7.29 13.07 -12.86
C ILE A 295 7.88 13.95 -13.98
N ARG A 296 9.20 13.96 -14.16
CA ARG A 296 9.89 14.82 -15.13
C ARG A 296 9.45 14.54 -16.56
N TRP A 297 9.34 13.25 -16.91
CA TRP A 297 9.20 12.79 -18.28
C TRP A 297 7.79 12.31 -18.64
N HIS A 298 6.81 12.39 -17.72
CA HIS A 298 5.46 11.86 -17.99
C HIS A 298 4.75 12.49 -19.20
N THR A 299 5.12 13.69 -19.63
CA THR A 299 4.46 14.38 -20.76
C THR A 299 5.10 14.13 -22.11
N VAL A 300 6.42 14.02 -22.14
CA VAL A 300 7.20 13.94 -23.39
C VAL A 300 7.86 12.59 -23.58
N GLY A 301 8.01 11.79 -22.53
CA GLY A 301 8.84 10.59 -22.51
C GLY A 301 10.32 10.89 -22.73
N ARG A 302 11.14 9.84 -22.67
CA ARG A 302 12.56 9.87 -23.05
C ARG A 302 13.00 8.47 -23.48
N ALA A 303 14.12 8.36 -24.19
CA ALA A 303 14.73 7.06 -24.44
C ALA A 303 15.11 6.37 -23.10
N GLY A 304 14.91 5.05 -23.03
CA GLY A 304 15.26 4.26 -21.86
C GLY A 304 14.37 4.52 -20.64
N MET A 305 13.08 4.81 -20.83
CA MET A 305 12.12 4.93 -19.73
C MET A 305 12.09 3.64 -18.89
N SER A 306 12.22 3.81 -17.58
CA SER A 306 12.06 2.75 -16.58
C SER A 306 10.62 2.21 -16.60
N ARG A 307 10.40 1.04 -15.98
CA ARG A 307 9.03 0.51 -15.82
C ARG A 307 8.13 1.49 -15.07
N LEU A 308 8.67 2.21 -14.09
CA LEU A 308 7.92 3.22 -13.34
C LEU A 308 7.53 4.40 -14.24
N GLU A 309 8.47 4.92 -15.03
CA GLU A 309 8.20 6.00 -16.00
C GLU A 309 7.11 5.58 -16.99
N LEU A 310 7.18 4.35 -17.51
CA LEU A 310 6.16 3.81 -18.40
C LEU A 310 4.80 3.67 -17.72
N CYS A 311 4.75 3.20 -16.47
CA CYS A 311 3.50 3.09 -15.72
C CYS A 311 2.82 4.46 -15.57
N VAL A 312 3.58 5.50 -15.21
CA VAL A 312 3.02 6.85 -15.03
C VAL A 312 2.63 7.48 -16.37
N TYR A 313 3.45 7.32 -17.41
CA TYR A 313 3.16 7.82 -18.76
C TYR A 313 1.85 7.22 -19.31
N VAL A 314 1.74 5.90 -19.27
CA VAL A 314 0.55 5.19 -19.77
C VAL A 314 -0.67 5.50 -18.89
N ALA A 315 -0.51 5.52 -17.56
CA ALA A 315 -1.58 5.87 -16.64
C ALA A 315 -2.15 7.27 -16.92
N ASP A 316 -1.29 8.26 -17.19
CA ASP A 316 -1.74 9.60 -17.55
C ASP A 316 -2.61 9.57 -18.81
N ALA A 317 -2.23 8.79 -19.82
CA ALA A 317 -2.96 8.69 -21.07
C ALA A 317 -4.32 7.97 -20.95
N ILE A 318 -4.46 7.00 -20.02
CA ILE A 318 -5.61 6.07 -20.02
C ILE A 318 -6.53 6.13 -18.80
N GLU A 319 -6.21 6.93 -17.78
CA GLU A 319 -6.96 6.92 -16.52
C GLU A 319 -8.49 7.05 -16.73
N PRO A 320 -9.32 6.47 -15.85
CA PRO A 320 -10.75 6.26 -16.11
C PRO A 320 -11.54 7.53 -16.49
N ASN A 321 -11.12 8.70 -16.02
CA ASN A 321 -11.79 9.98 -16.27
C ASN A 321 -11.33 10.69 -17.55
N ARG A 322 -10.43 10.08 -18.34
CA ARG A 322 -10.02 10.63 -19.63
C ARG A 322 -11.22 10.71 -20.58
N LYS A 323 -11.31 11.85 -21.27
CA LYS A 323 -12.28 12.02 -22.36
C LYS A 323 -11.98 10.98 -23.44
N PRO A 324 -12.99 10.34 -24.05
CA PRO A 324 -12.78 9.41 -25.15
C PRO A 324 -11.99 10.04 -26.30
N TYR A 325 -11.00 9.30 -26.81
CA TYR A 325 -10.25 9.60 -28.03
C TYR A 325 -9.99 8.29 -28.80
N PRO A 326 -9.75 8.33 -30.12
CA PRO A 326 -9.86 7.14 -30.98
C PRO A 326 -9.03 5.93 -30.52
N GLN A 327 -7.83 6.15 -29.98
CA GLN A 327 -6.90 5.10 -29.55
C GLN A 327 -7.04 4.69 -28.07
N LEU A 328 -7.92 5.34 -27.29
CA LEU A 328 -7.96 5.15 -25.83
C LEU A 328 -8.20 3.70 -25.42
N GLU A 329 -9.21 3.04 -26.01
CA GLU A 329 -9.56 1.65 -25.66
C GLU A 329 -8.50 0.65 -26.12
N GLU A 330 -7.84 0.93 -27.24
CA GLU A 330 -6.71 0.14 -27.73
C GLU A 330 -5.53 0.21 -26.73
N ILE A 331 -5.16 1.43 -26.29
CA ILE A 331 -4.08 1.63 -25.33
C ILE A 331 -4.43 0.97 -23.99
N ARG A 332 -5.69 1.06 -23.54
CA ARG A 332 -6.17 0.37 -22.33
C ARG A 332 -6.00 -1.14 -22.43
N ALA A 333 -6.35 -1.73 -23.57
CA ALA A 333 -6.19 -3.17 -23.80
C ALA A 333 -4.71 -3.59 -23.85
N LEU A 334 -3.86 -2.80 -24.53
CA LEU A 334 -2.41 -3.02 -24.56
C LEU A 334 -1.81 -2.91 -23.16
N ALA A 335 -2.22 -1.93 -22.37
CA ALA A 335 -1.68 -1.69 -21.03
C ALA A 335 -1.90 -2.86 -20.06
N GLN A 336 -2.87 -3.75 -20.33
CA GLN A 336 -3.06 -4.98 -19.54
C GLN A 336 -2.11 -6.13 -19.95
N LYS A 337 -1.42 -6.02 -21.09
CA LYS A 337 -0.63 -7.13 -21.68
C LYS A 337 0.83 -6.76 -21.86
N ASP A 338 1.07 -5.58 -22.41
CA ASP A 338 2.40 -5.09 -22.77
C ASP A 338 2.47 -3.58 -22.52
N LEU A 339 3.15 -3.22 -21.44
CA LEU A 339 3.32 -1.83 -21.03
C LEU A 339 4.14 -1.02 -22.04
N VAL A 340 5.10 -1.63 -22.72
CA VAL A 340 5.97 -0.95 -23.69
C VAL A 340 5.17 -0.65 -24.96
N ALA A 341 4.41 -1.63 -25.46
CA ALA A 341 3.52 -1.43 -26.60
C ALA A 341 2.43 -0.38 -26.31
N ALA A 342 1.86 -0.39 -25.10
CA ALA A 342 0.89 0.62 -24.68
C ALA A 342 1.49 2.03 -24.66
N ALA A 343 2.71 2.18 -24.12
CA ALA A 343 3.43 3.46 -24.13
C ALA A 343 3.72 3.93 -25.55
N LEU A 344 4.20 3.03 -26.43
CA LEU A 344 4.45 3.35 -27.84
C LEU A 344 3.18 3.87 -28.51
N GLN A 345 2.07 3.15 -28.37
CA GLN A 345 0.80 3.53 -28.99
C GLN A 345 0.28 4.88 -28.45
N ALA A 346 0.42 5.14 -27.15
CA ALA A 346 0.07 6.43 -26.55
C ALA A 346 0.92 7.59 -27.09
N MET A 347 2.24 7.37 -27.25
CA MET A 347 3.16 8.36 -27.82
C MET A 347 2.84 8.65 -29.29
N LEU A 348 2.61 7.61 -30.09
CA LEU A 348 2.24 7.74 -31.50
C LEU A 348 0.91 8.50 -31.66
N ALA A 349 -0.10 8.19 -30.85
CA ALA A 349 -1.39 8.90 -30.87
C ALA A 349 -1.22 10.40 -30.55
N THR A 350 -0.38 10.73 -29.56
CA THR A 350 -0.10 12.12 -29.19
C THR A 350 0.70 12.83 -30.27
N ARG A 351 1.69 12.17 -30.90
CA ARG A 351 2.44 12.70 -32.04
C ARG A 351 1.52 13.06 -33.19
N ASP A 352 0.68 12.14 -33.61
CA ASP A 352 -0.19 12.32 -34.77
C ASP A 352 -1.19 13.46 -34.52
N TYR A 353 -1.71 13.58 -33.29
CA TYR A 353 -2.53 14.72 -32.88
C TYR A 353 -1.77 16.05 -32.95
N VAL A 354 -0.57 16.13 -32.36
CA VAL A 354 0.24 17.36 -32.32
C VAL A 354 0.62 17.80 -33.74
N LEU A 355 1.07 16.88 -34.59
CA LEU A 355 1.41 17.15 -35.99
C LEU A 355 0.18 17.62 -36.79
N ALA A 356 -1.00 17.04 -36.57
CA ALA A 356 -2.24 17.49 -37.19
C ALA A 356 -2.62 18.93 -36.80
N THR A 357 -2.20 19.41 -35.62
CA THR A 357 -2.39 20.81 -35.20
C THR A 357 -1.34 21.79 -35.74
N GLY A 358 -0.37 21.32 -36.54
CA GLY A 358 0.71 22.13 -37.11
C GLY A 358 1.78 22.53 -36.09
N GLN A 359 1.79 21.93 -34.90
CA GLN A 359 2.80 22.19 -33.87
C GLN A 359 4.00 21.25 -34.03
N GLY A 360 5.19 21.74 -33.68
CA GLY A 360 6.40 20.91 -33.63
C GLY A 360 6.32 19.86 -32.53
N TYR A 361 6.87 18.67 -32.78
CA TYR A 361 6.94 17.57 -31.82
C TYR A 361 8.31 17.59 -31.12
N CYS A 362 8.33 17.27 -29.82
CA CYS A 362 9.55 17.35 -29.01
C CYS A 362 10.58 16.29 -29.43
N ALA A 363 11.87 16.66 -29.49
CA ALA A 363 12.95 15.75 -29.85
C ALA A 363 13.06 14.55 -28.88
N ASP A 364 12.91 14.78 -27.57
CA ASP A 364 12.92 13.70 -26.57
C ASP A 364 11.83 12.65 -26.84
N SER A 365 10.65 13.11 -27.30
CA SER A 365 9.55 12.23 -27.67
C SER A 365 9.84 11.41 -28.93
N VAL A 366 10.60 11.97 -29.88
CA VAL A 366 11.05 11.23 -31.07
C VAL A 366 12.03 10.12 -30.68
N GLU A 367 13.01 10.43 -29.84
CA GLU A 367 13.98 9.45 -29.33
C GLU A 367 13.29 8.35 -28.52
N ALA A 368 12.32 8.73 -27.67
CA ALA A 368 11.51 7.77 -26.91
C ALA A 368 10.72 6.83 -27.80
N ILE A 369 10.09 7.33 -28.87
CA ILE A 369 9.38 6.48 -29.85
C ILE A 369 10.34 5.50 -30.51
N GLY A 370 11.55 5.94 -30.86
CA GLY A 370 12.61 5.08 -31.40
C GLY A 370 12.96 3.94 -30.46
N ASP A 371 13.31 4.25 -29.21
CA ASP A 371 13.62 3.28 -28.15
C ASP A 371 12.47 2.28 -27.93
N LEU A 372 11.23 2.77 -27.81
CA LEU A 372 10.07 1.91 -27.60
C LEU A 372 9.80 1.00 -28.80
N THR A 373 9.99 1.50 -30.02
CA THR A 373 9.84 0.70 -31.25
C THR A 373 10.84 -0.45 -31.29
N GLU A 374 12.08 -0.22 -30.85
CA GLU A 374 13.09 -1.27 -30.74
C GLU A 374 12.76 -2.29 -29.66
N ARG A 375 12.20 -1.85 -28.52
CA ARG A 375 11.86 -2.72 -27.38
C ARG A 375 10.61 -3.59 -27.58
N VAL A 376 9.75 -3.23 -28.54
CA VAL A 376 8.54 -4.01 -28.90
C VAL A 376 8.85 -5.10 -29.94
N ARG A 377 9.96 -4.99 -30.67
CA ARG A 377 10.45 -6.04 -31.58
C ARG A 377 11.01 -7.21 -30.80
#